data_AF-A0A163JIY7-F1
#
_entry.id   AF-A0A163JIY7-F1
#
_cell.length_a   1.000
_cell.length_b   1.000
_cell.length_c   1.000
_cell.angle_alpha   90.00
_cell.angle_beta   90.00
_cell.angle_gamma   90.00
#
_symmetry.space_group_name_H-M   'P 1'
#
loop_
_entity.id
_entity.type
_entity.pdbx_description
1 polymer ?
#
loop_
_entity_poly.entity_id
_entity_poly.type
_entity_poly.pdbx_seq_one_letter_code
_entity_poly.pdbx_strand_id
1 'polypeptide(L)'
;MAQASDETTPKDQQVETNSRQVVVNTAGADSDVEESDQDEPVEELDEDVLGDYPKDAEDIDLIHLRISSIPALKLERFPNVQRICLRQNFIIDIEGLEVVPDLQELDLYDNKISHIKGLAHLTQLTSLDLSFNKIKHIKHLETLTNVTDLYFVSNRISKIENLDTFVNVTNLELGANRIRVIENLDSLINLRELWLGKNKITKLENLGSLKHLRLLSIQSNRLTKIEGLDELENLEELYLSHNAIEKIEGLDKNINLTTLDVANNRLTKIENISHLSKLEEFWANTNQFGNECFDQLTQELGGTKSLETVYLEGNPMQTNNRATYRNKVRLALPDIKQIDAN
;
A
#
# COMPACT_ATOMS: atom_id res chain seq x y z
N MET A 1 -24.99 -44.59 35.51
CA MET A 1 -25.29 -43.27 36.11
C MET A 1 -24.00 -42.78 36.75
N ALA A 2 -23.19 -42.06 35.96
CA ALA A 2 -21.89 -41.56 36.38
C ALA A 2 -22.01 -40.07 36.70
N GLN A 3 -21.37 -39.68 37.80
CA GLN A 3 -21.28 -38.32 38.33
C GLN A 3 -20.42 -37.44 37.42
N ALA A 4 -20.79 -36.17 37.35
CA ALA A 4 -20.04 -35.10 36.73
C ALA A 4 -18.95 -34.59 37.70
N SER A 5 -17.75 -34.36 37.17
CA SER A 5 -16.71 -33.55 37.77
C SER A 5 -15.92 -32.86 36.67
N ASP A 6 -15.89 -31.53 36.77
CA ASP A 6 -15.10 -30.55 36.01
C ASP A 6 -13.63 -30.94 35.91
N GLU A 7 -13.06 -30.83 34.71
CA GLU A 7 -11.65 -30.48 34.51
C GLU A 7 -11.54 -29.42 33.41
N THR A 8 -11.16 -28.22 33.85
CA THR A 8 -10.88 -27.03 33.07
C THR A 8 -9.56 -27.16 32.31
N THR A 9 -9.60 -27.10 30.98
CA THR A 9 -8.42 -26.98 30.10
C THR A 9 -8.00 -25.51 29.96
N PRO A 10 -6.70 -25.15 29.98
CA PRO A 10 -6.26 -23.77 29.79
C PRO A 10 -6.43 -23.35 28.32
N LYS A 11 -6.96 -22.14 28.10
CA LYS A 11 -7.02 -21.50 26.79
C LYS A 11 -5.61 -21.12 26.36
N ASP A 12 -5.14 -21.72 25.28
CA ASP A 12 -3.95 -21.28 24.55
C ASP A 12 -4.15 -19.84 24.05
N GLN A 13 -3.23 -18.96 24.44
CA GLN A 13 -3.09 -17.62 23.91
C GLN A 13 -2.55 -17.74 22.48
N GLN A 14 -3.42 -17.52 21.49
CA GLN A 14 -3.01 -17.25 20.12
C GLN A 14 -2.30 -15.90 20.09
N VAL A 15 -1.02 -15.93 19.73
CA VAL A 15 -0.25 -14.74 19.36
C VAL A 15 -0.73 -14.36 17.96
N GLU A 16 -1.56 -13.31 17.87
CA GLU A 16 -1.93 -12.67 16.61
C GLU A 16 -0.69 -11.96 16.04
N THR A 17 -0.09 -12.57 15.01
CA THR A 17 0.83 -11.88 14.11
C THR A 17 0.01 -10.99 13.19
N ASN A 18 -0.01 -9.69 13.46
CA ASN A 18 -0.61 -8.67 12.60
C ASN A 18 0.24 -8.49 11.33
N SER A 19 0.11 -9.41 10.38
CA SER A 19 0.48 -9.18 8.99
C SER A 19 -0.62 -8.31 8.39
N ARG A 20 -0.34 -7.04 8.06
CA ARG A 20 -1.27 -6.17 7.31
C ARG A 20 -1.45 -6.73 5.90
N GLN A 21 -2.29 -7.75 5.74
CA GLN A 21 -2.80 -8.17 4.43
C GLN A 21 -3.77 -7.10 3.94
N VAL A 22 -3.30 -6.25 3.03
CA VAL A 22 -4.20 -5.41 2.24
C VAL A 22 -4.95 -6.32 1.27
N VAL A 23 -6.12 -6.81 1.67
CA VAL A 23 -7.03 -7.55 0.79
C VAL A 23 -7.63 -6.57 -0.21
N VAL A 24 -6.93 -6.33 -1.32
CA VAL A 24 -7.48 -5.55 -2.43
C VAL A 24 -8.28 -6.47 -3.33
N ASN A 25 -9.61 -6.35 -3.28
CA ASN A 25 -10.53 -7.07 -4.15
C ASN A 25 -10.07 -7.05 -5.61
N THR A 26 -9.96 -8.25 -6.20
CA THR A 26 -9.61 -8.48 -7.60
C THR A 26 -10.88 -8.46 -8.45
N ALA A 27 -11.37 -7.25 -8.78
CA ALA A 27 -12.30 -7.08 -9.89
C ALA A 27 -11.50 -6.61 -11.12
N GLY A 28 -11.72 -7.28 -12.25
CA GLY A 28 -10.93 -7.19 -13.47
C GLY A 28 -10.72 -5.76 -13.98
N ALA A 29 -9.45 -5.43 -14.19
CA ALA A 29 -9.03 -4.25 -14.93
C ALA A 29 -9.11 -4.54 -16.43
N ASP A 30 -10.28 -4.31 -17.03
CA ASP A 30 -10.41 -3.88 -18.43
C ASP A 30 -11.88 -3.57 -18.73
N SER A 31 -12.29 -2.35 -18.40
CA SER A 31 -13.35 -1.67 -19.12
C SER A 31 -13.21 -0.18 -18.83
N ASP A 32 -12.75 0.58 -19.83
CA ASP A 32 -12.96 2.03 -19.91
C ASP A 32 -14.48 2.28 -20.06
N VAL A 33 -15.25 2.02 -19.01
CA VAL A 33 -16.62 2.50 -18.87
C VAL A 33 -16.46 3.91 -18.32
N GLU A 34 -16.77 4.90 -19.15
CA GLU A 34 -17.13 6.21 -18.65
C GLU A 34 -18.36 6.02 -17.74
N GLU A 35 -18.13 5.92 -16.43
CA GLU A 35 -19.21 6.06 -15.45
C GLU A 35 -19.87 7.40 -15.72
N SER A 36 -21.11 7.35 -16.19
CA SER A 36 -21.97 8.51 -16.26
C SER A 36 -22.14 9.03 -14.83
N ASP A 37 -21.50 10.15 -14.53
CA ASP A 37 -21.71 10.93 -13.30
C ASP A 37 -23.17 11.43 -13.31
N GLN A 38 -24.10 10.57 -12.87
CA GLN A 38 -25.43 11.03 -12.48
C GLN A 38 -25.28 11.55 -11.05
N ASP A 39 -25.31 12.87 -10.90
CA ASP A 39 -25.34 13.54 -9.61
C ASP A 39 -26.65 13.14 -8.90
N GLU A 40 -26.56 12.21 -7.95
CA GLU A 40 -27.66 11.98 -7.01
C GLU A 40 -27.94 13.29 -6.23
N PRO A 41 -29.21 13.66 -6.04
CA PRO A 41 -29.58 14.89 -5.35
C PRO A 41 -28.99 14.90 -3.93
N VAL A 42 -28.39 16.03 -3.56
CA VAL A 42 -27.85 16.27 -2.22
C VAL A 42 -29.02 16.49 -1.27
N GLU A 43 -29.31 15.50 -0.41
CA GLU A 43 -30.15 15.72 0.76
C GLU A 43 -29.33 16.53 1.78
N GLU A 44 -29.82 17.72 2.15
CA GLU A 44 -29.23 18.49 3.26
C GLU A 44 -29.39 17.70 4.56
N LEU A 45 -28.33 17.66 5.37
CA LEU A 45 -28.41 17.12 6.72
C LEU A 45 -29.26 18.06 7.57
N ASP A 46 -30.52 17.68 7.78
CA ASP A 46 -31.45 18.43 8.64
C ASP A 46 -31.10 18.29 10.14
N GLU A 47 -30.26 17.32 10.53
CA GLU A 47 -29.88 17.04 11.93
C GLU A 47 -28.47 17.56 12.27
N ASP A 48 -28.33 18.21 13.43
CA ASP A 48 -27.02 18.62 13.99
C ASP A 48 -26.25 17.38 14.46
N VAL A 49 -25.48 16.78 13.55
CA VAL A 49 -24.68 15.57 13.80
C VAL A 49 -23.61 15.75 14.88
N LEU A 50 -23.27 16.99 15.24
CA LEU A 50 -22.30 17.33 16.29
C LEU A 50 -22.97 17.90 17.55
N GLY A 51 -24.29 17.75 17.71
CA GLY A 51 -25.05 18.25 18.85
C GLY A 51 -24.50 17.78 20.21
N ASP A 52 -24.12 16.51 20.29
CA ASP A 52 -23.68 15.85 21.52
C ASP A 52 -22.16 15.90 21.75
N TYR A 53 -21.39 16.46 20.81
CA TYR A 53 -19.94 16.55 20.95
C TYR A 53 -19.52 17.58 22.00
N PRO A 54 -18.54 17.27 22.86
CA PRO A 54 -18.05 18.23 23.85
C PRO A 54 -17.23 19.33 23.16
N LYS A 55 -17.29 20.57 23.68
CA LYS A 55 -16.62 21.73 23.04
C LYS A 55 -15.09 21.64 23.05
N ASP A 56 -14.54 20.87 23.98
CA ASP A 56 -13.13 20.58 24.11
C ASP A 56 -12.71 19.29 23.38
N ALA A 57 -13.57 18.75 22.49
CA ALA A 57 -13.23 17.62 21.65
C ALA A 57 -11.94 17.87 20.85
N GLU A 58 -10.99 16.94 20.96
CA GLU A 58 -9.77 16.91 20.15
C GLU A 58 -9.94 16.02 18.90
N ASP A 59 -10.96 15.17 18.89
CA ASP A 59 -11.26 14.22 17.82
C ASP A 59 -12.74 14.29 17.45
N ILE A 60 -13.01 14.37 16.14
CA ILE A 60 -14.35 14.35 15.56
C ILE A 60 -14.40 13.23 14.53
N ASP A 61 -15.25 12.23 14.80
CA ASP A 61 -15.41 11.06 13.94
C ASP A 61 -16.83 10.98 13.36
N LEU A 62 -16.92 11.13 12.04
CA LEU A 62 -18.15 11.30 11.29
C LEU A 62 -18.14 10.41 10.04
N ILE A 63 -18.31 9.10 10.27
CA ILE A 63 -18.26 8.08 9.20
C ILE A 63 -19.66 7.76 8.70
N HIS A 64 -19.82 7.73 7.37
CA HIS A 64 -21.03 7.22 6.72
C HIS A 64 -22.33 7.96 7.11
N LEU A 65 -22.23 9.28 7.24
CA LEU A 65 -23.35 10.15 7.63
C LEU A 65 -23.95 10.92 6.45
N ARG A 66 -23.52 10.64 5.22
CA ARG A 66 -23.97 11.34 3.99
C ARG A 66 -23.68 12.84 4.03
N ILE A 67 -22.68 13.28 4.79
CA ILE A 67 -22.29 14.70 4.88
C ILE A 67 -21.84 15.18 3.50
N SER A 68 -22.41 16.29 3.04
CA SER A 68 -22.06 16.90 1.75
C SER A 68 -21.33 18.24 1.90
N SER A 69 -21.49 18.90 3.05
CA SER A 69 -20.96 20.24 3.34
C SER A 69 -20.25 20.26 4.69
N ILE A 70 -18.93 20.51 4.68
CA ILE A 70 -18.13 20.70 5.90
C ILE A 70 -18.59 21.95 6.68
N PRO A 71 -18.90 23.11 6.05
CA PRO A 71 -19.42 24.28 6.77
C PRO A 71 -20.70 24.01 7.59
N ALA A 72 -21.55 23.08 7.16
CA ALA A 72 -22.76 22.70 7.89
C ALA A 72 -22.47 22.09 9.28
N LEU A 73 -21.26 21.56 9.49
CA LEU A 73 -20.82 20.99 10.75
C LEU A 73 -20.53 22.06 11.83
N LYS A 74 -20.38 23.34 11.45
CA LYS A 74 -20.12 24.46 12.38
C LYS A 74 -18.90 24.19 13.27
N LEU A 75 -17.78 23.85 12.63
CA LEU A 75 -16.53 23.44 13.30
C LEU A 75 -15.94 24.52 14.21
N GLU A 76 -16.36 25.79 14.07
CA GLU A 76 -15.98 26.88 14.99
C GLU A 76 -16.38 26.63 16.45
N ARG A 77 -17.26 25.66 16.70
CA ARG A 77 -17.66 25.19 18.05
C ARG A 77 -16.57 24.39 18.76
N PHE A 78 -15.56 23.88 18.04
CA PHE A 78 -14.56 22.91 18.51
C PHE A 78 -13.13 23.45 18.36
N PRO A 79 -12.72 24.44 19.17
CA PRO A 79 -11.42 25.12 19.02
C PRO A 79 -10.19 24.24 19.28
N ASN A 80 -10.37 23.05 19.90
CA ASN A 80 -9.27 22.15 20.27
C ASN A 80 -9.13 20.95 19.32
N VAL A 81 -9.93 20.88 18.25
CA VAL A 81 -9.92 19.71 17.37
C VAL A 81 -8.58 19.56 16.65
N GLN A 82 -8.02 18.36 16.74
CA GLN A 82 -6.75 17.97 16.12
C GLN A 82 -6.95 16.89 15.07
N ARG A 83 -7.99 16.07 15.19
CA ARG A 83 -8.38 15.05 14.21
C ARG A 83 -9.81 15.24 13.75
N ILE A 84 -10.00 15.23 12.43
CA ILE A 84 -11.33 15.17 11.80
C ILE A 84 -11.36 13.98 10.85
N CYS A 85 -12.29 13.07 11.11
CA CYS A 85 -12.56 11.91 10.26
C CYS A 85 -13.93 12.06 9.59
N LEU A 86 -13.94 12.13 8.27
CA LEU A 86 -15.13 12.35 7.43
C LEU A 86 -15.28 11.24 6.38
N ARG A 87 -14.93 10.00 6.77
CA ARG A 87 -14.94 8.85 5.87
C ARG A 87 -16.32 8.51 5.33
N GLN A 88 -16.38 8.04 4.07
CA GLN A 88 -17.60 7.49 3.47
C GLN A 88 -18.78 8.48 3.43
N ASN A 89 -18.50 9.73 3.09
CA ASN A 89 -19.50 10.79 2.98
C ASN A 89 -19.65 11.25 1.53
N PHE A 90 -20.39 12.34 1.30
CA PHE A 90 -20.68 12.88 -0.04
C PHE A 90 -20.03 14.25 -0.26
N ILE A 91 -18.89 14.52 0.40
CA ILE A 91 -18.19 15.80 0.31
C ILE A 91 -17.62 15.96 -1.10
N ILE A 92 -17.92 17.09 -1.73
CA ILE A 92 -17.41 17.46 -3.07
C ILE A 92 -16.33 18.53 -2.96
N ASP A 93 -16.55 19.50 -2.07
CA ASP A 93 -15.72 20.68 -1.88
C ASP A 93 -15.13 20.72 -0.47
N ILE A 94 -13.82 20.93 -0.41
CA ILE A 94 -13.10 21.15 0.85
C ILE A 94 -13.15 22.66 1.14
N GLU A 95 -14.02 23.06 2.07
CA GLU A 95 -14.21 24.45 2.51
C GLU A 95 -14.64 24.49 3.98
N GLY A 96 -14.53 25.65 4.64
CA GLY A 96 -14.93 25.80 6.04
C GLY A 96 -13.94 25.23 7.06
N LEU A 97 -12.77 24.78 6.62
CA LEU A 97 -11.71 24.29 7.51
C LEU A 97 -10.82 25.43 8.06
N GLU A 98 -11.00 26.68 7.61
CA GLU A 98 -10.25 27.85 8.08
C GLU A 98 -10.44 28.17 9.56
N VAL A 99 -11.51 27.63 10.17
CA VAL A 99 -11.82 27.81 11.59
C VAL A 99 -11.11 26.82 12.51
N VAL A 100 -10.40 25.82 11.94
CA VAL A 100 -9.64 24.78 12.67
C VAL A 100 -8.17 24.73 12.22
N PRO A 101 -7.40 25.82 12.38
CA PRO A 101 -6.05 25.93 11.83
C PRO A 101 -5.01 24.97 12.43
N ASP A 102 -5.26 24.48 13.65
CA ASP A 102 -4.35 23.60 14.41
C ASP A 102 -4.57 22.11 14.12
N LEU A 103 -5.37 21.78 13.10
CA LEU A 103 -5.67 20.40 12.71
C LEU A 103 -4.38 19.65 12.32
N GLN A 104 -4.22 18.44 12.86
CA GLN A 104 -3.06 17.57 12.66
C GLN A 104 -3.37 16.37 11.76
N GLU A 105 -4.61 15.88 11.79
CA GLU A 105 -5.05 14.73 11.00
C GLU A 105 -6.39 15.06 10.31
N LEU A 106 -6.43 14.91 8.98
CA LEU A 106 -7.64 15.09 8.19
C LEU A 106 -7.88 13.86 7.31
N ASP A 107 -9.03 13.22 7.54
CA ASP A 107 -9.43 12.03 6.82
C ASP A 107 -10.68 12.28 5.98
N LEU A 108 -10.50 12.27 4.66
CA LEU A 108 -11.55 12.47 3.66
C LEU A 108 -11.70 11.25 2.76
N TYR A 109 -11.30 10.06 3.25
CA TYR A 109 -11.41 8.80 2.52
C TYR A 109 -12.85 8.54 2.06
N ASP A 110 -13.03 8.07 0.82
CA ASP A 110 -14.33 7.71 0.22
C ASP A 110 -15.33 8.87 0.24
N ASN A 111 -15.02 9.88 -0.56
CA ASN A 111 -15.85 11.07 -0.80
C ASN A 111 -15.93 11.35 -2.31
N LYS A 112 -16.51 12.48 -2.70
CA LYS A 112 -16.72 12.88 -4.10
C LYS A 112 -15.79 14.02 -4.55
N ILE A 113 -14.66 14.23 -3.85
CA ILE A 113 -13.76 15.36 -4.08
C ILE A 113 -13.05 15.20 -5.42
N SER A 114 -13.12 16.23 -6.27
CA SER A 114 -12.47 16.23 -7.59
C SER A 114 -11.28 17.20 -7.69
N HIS A 115 -11.28 18.24 -6.85
CA HIS A 115 -10.28 19.29 -6.82
C HIS A 115 -9.87 19.56 -5.38
N ILE A 116 -8.57 19.53 -5.14
CA ILE A 116 -7.98 19.90 -3.86
C ILE A 116 -7.97 21.43 -3.76
N LYS A 117 -8.60 21.96 -2.71
CA LYS A 117 -8.63 23.40 -2.38
C LYS A 117 -8.87 23.55 -0.87
N GLY A 118 -8.75 24.76 -0.34
CA GLY A 118 -9.15 25.05 1.05
C GLY A 118 -8.32 24.35 2.14
N LEU A 119 -7.13 23.82 1.81
CA LEU A 119 -6.23 23.19 2.78
C LEU A 119 -5.01 24.05 3.13
N ALA A 120 -4.76 25.14 2.39
CA ALA A 120 -3.48 25.86 2.46
C ALA A 120 -3.16 26.44 3.85
N HIS A 121 -4.16 26.70 4.68
CA HIS A 121 -3.99 27.23 6.04
C HIS A 121 -3.74 26.16 7.11
N LEU A 122 -3.91 24.88 6.81
CA LEU A 122 -3.75 23.76 7.76
C LEU A 122 -2.29 23.33 7.91
N THR A 123 -1.41 24.27 8.23
CA THR A 123 0.04 24.08 8.25
C THR A 123 0.53 23.10 9.32
N GLN A 124 -0.34 22.74 10.27
CA GLN A 124 -0.05 21.78 11.33
C GLN A 124 -0.38 20.32 10.95
N LEU A 125 -0.91 20.08 9.75
CA LEU A 125 -1.22 18.73 9.27
C LEU A 125 0.04 17.86 9.22
N THR A 126 -0.11 16.68 9.79
CA THR A 126 0.87 15.58 9.78
C THR A 126 0.34 14.40 8.96
N SER A 127 -0.97 14.18 8.93
CA SER A 127 -1.62 13.13 8.15
C SER A 127 -2.77 13.69 7.31
N LEU A 128 -2.79 13.33 6.02
CA LEU A 128 -3.85 13.71 5.08
C LEU A 128 -4.26 12.51 4.23
N ASP A 129 -5.50 12.04 4.40
CA ASP A 129 -6.10 10.99 3.58
C ASP A 129 -7.14 11.57 2.61
N LEU A 130 -6.84 11.50 1.32
CA LEU A 130 -7.71 11.88 0.20
C LEU A 130 -8.00 10.68 -0.71
N SER A 131 -7.89 9.46 -0.19
CA SER A 131 -8.12 8.23 -0.92
C SER A 131 -9.60 8.04 -1.29
N PHE A 132 -9.86 7.24 -2.32
CA PHE A 132 -11.21 6.95 -2.83
C PHE A 132 -12.00 8.22 -3.14
N ASN A 133 -11.39 9.11 -3.93
CA ASN A 133 -12.00 10.33 -4.42
C ASN A 133 -11.90 10.39 -5.96
N LYS A 134 -12.24 11.54 -6.56
CA LYS A 134 -12.21 11.77 -8.02
C LYS A 134 -11.04 12.66 -8.45
N ILE A 135 -9.98 12.77 -7.65
CA ILE A 135 -8.87 13.72 -7.85
C ILE A 135 -8.06 13.36 -9.09
N LYS A 136 -7.77 14.36 -9.93
CA LYS A 136 -6.95 14.20 -11.15
C LYS A 136 -5.55 14.79 -11.02
N HIS A 137 -5.37 15.79 -10.16
CA HIS A 137 -4.13 16.55 -10.02
C HIS A 137 -3.86 16.83 -8.55
N ILE A 138 -2.61 16.61 -8.13
CA ILE A 138 -2.11 17.00 -6.81
C ILE A 138 -1.73 18.48 -6.90
N LYS A 139 -2.49 19.37 -6.26
CA LYS A 139 -2.29 20.83 -6.28
C LYS A 139 -2.77 21.45 -4.97
N HIS A 140 -2.30 22.67 -4.67
CA HIS A 140 -2.77 23.46 -3.52
C HIS A 140 -2.47 22.82 -2.16
N LEU A 141 -1.33 22.12 -2.07
CA LEU A 141 -0.84 21.50 -0.85
C LEU A 141 0.59 21.96 -0.48
N GLU A 142 1.16 22.89 -1.24
CA GLU A 142 2.55 23.34 -1.11
C GLU A 142 2.90 23.88 0.29
N THR A 143 1.91 24.35 1.05
CA THR A 143 2.07 24.87 2.42
C THR A 143 2.07 23.79 3.50
N LEU A 144 1.70 22.55 3.18
CA LEU A 144 1.55 21.45 4.15
C LEU A 144 2.89 20.76 4.44
N THR A 145 3.89 21.53 4.85
CA THR A 145 5.29 21.07 4.97
C THR A 145 5.56 20.11 6.13
N ASN A 146 4.62 19.98 7.08
CA ASN A 146 4.73 19.09 8.24
C ASN A 146 4.15 17.69 7.99
N VAL A 147 3.56 17.44 6.82
CA VAL A 147 2.93 16.15 6.51
C VAL A 147 3.99 15.04 6.47
N THR A 148 3.72 13.95 7.19
CA THR A 148 4.49 12.71 7.23
C THR A 148 3.81 11.59 6.46
N ASP A 149 2.47 11.59 6.43
CA ASP A 149 1.65 10.53 5.86
C ASP A 149 0.64 11.12 4.86
N LEU A 150 0.73 10.68 3.60
CA LEU A 150 -0.04 11.26 2.51
C LEU A 150 -0.67 10.16 1.64
N TYR A 151 -2.00 10.13 1.61
CA TYR A 151 -2.76 9.07 0.94
C TYR A 151 -3.64 9.61 -0.19
N PHE A 152 -3.48 9.02 -1.38
CA PHE A 152 -4.24 9.31 -2.60
C PHE A 152 -4.72 8.03 -3.30
N VAL A 153 -4.92 6.94 -2.55
CA VAL A 153 -5.28 5.64 -3.13
C VAL A 153 -6.60 5.76 -3.89
N SER A 154 -6.77 5.03 -5.00
CA SER A 154 -8.04 4.97 -5.75
C SER A 154 -8.55 6.35 -6.20
N ASN A 155 -7.69 7.10 -6.90
CA ASN A 155 -8.04 8.37 -7.54
C ASN A 155 -7.87 8.29 -9.07
N ARG A 156 -7.92 9.44 -9.76
CA ARG A 156 -7.74 9.55 -11.22
C ARG A 156 -6.43 10.27 -11.58
N ILE A 157 -5.43 10.26 -10.69
CA ILE A 157 -4.16 10.96 -10.83
C ILE A 157 -3.33 10.32 -11.95
N SER A 158 -2.88 11.11 -12.92
CA SER A 158 -2.08 10.63 -14.06
C SER A 158 -0.60 10.99 -13.97
N LYS A 159 -0.25 11.94 -13.11
CA LYS A 159 1.11 12.48 -12.95
C LYS A 159 1.41 12.73 -11.46
N ILE A 160 2.61 12.38 -11.04
CA ILE A 160 3.17 12.79 -9.76
C ILE A 160 3.72 14.21 -9.93
N GLU A 161 3.14 15.18 -9.23
CA GLU A 161 3.50 16.60 -9.34
C GLU A 161 3.22 17.34 -8.03
N ASN A 162 3.90 18.47 -7.83
CA ASN A 162 3.69 19.38 -6.69
C ASN A 162 3.90 18.72 -5.30
N LEU A 163 4.89 17.83 -5.21
CA LEU A 163 5.33 17.19 -3.96
C LEU A 163 6.69 17.73 -3.46
N ASP A 164 7.22 18.79 -4.07
CA ASP A 164 8.58 19.28 -3.82
C ASP A 164 8.79 19.82 -2.39
N THR A 165 7.73 20.31 -1.74
CA THR A 165 7.79 20.86 -0.37
C THR A 165 7.64 19.81 0.73
N PHE A 166 7.28 18.56 0.39
CA PHE A 166 6.95 17.48 1.32
C PHE A 166 8.17 16.73 1.87
N VAL A 167 9.21 17.46 2.26
CA VAL A 167 10.51 16.88 2.68
C VAL A 167 10.42 15.96 3.90
N ASN A 168 9.35 16.07 4.70
CA ASN A 168 9.12 15.28 5.91
C ASN A 168 8.29 14.01 5.67
N VAL A 169 7.76 13.79 4.46
CA VAL A 169 6.93 12.62 4.16
C VAL A 169 7.74 11.34 4.32
N THR A 170 7.20 10.43 5.13
CA THR A 170 7.73 9.09 5.37
C THR A 170 6.89 8.02 4.69
N ASN A 171 5.59 8.26 4.47
CA ASN A 171 4.70 7.34 3.78
C ASN A 171 3.91 8.07 2.68
N LEU A 172 4.01 7.57 1.44
CA LEU A 172 3.29 8.09 0.29
C LEU A 172 2.52 6.97 -0.41
N GLU A 173 1.18 7.08 -0.41
CA GLU A 173 0.30 6.13 -1.08
C GLU A 173 -0.36 6.73 -2.33
N LEU A 174 0.00 6.19 -3.49
CA LEU A 174 -0.49 6.57 -4.82
C LEU A 174 -1.08 5.35 -5.57
N GLY A 175 -1.47 4.31 -4.83
CA GLY A 175 -2.04 3.09 -5.39
C GLY A 175 -3.35 3.32 -6.15
N ALA A 176 -3.67 2.45 -7.10
CA ALA A 176 -4.92 2.49 -7.87
C ALA A 176 -5.18 3.85 -8.55
N ASN A 177 -4.18 4.39 -9.23
CA ASN A 177 -4.25 5.63 -10.01
C ASN A 177 -3.98 5.35 -11.51
N ARG A 178 -3.66 6.39 -12.27
CA ARG A 178 -3.40 6.34 -13.72
C ARG A 178 -1.96 6.76 -14.05
N ILE A 179 -1.05 6.67 -13.08
CA ILE A 179 0.35 7.11 -13.18
C ILE A 179 1.09 6.23 -14.19
N ARG A 180 1.90 6.84 -15.04
CA ARG A 180 2.69 6.14 -16.08
C ARG A 180 4.20 6.21 -15.85
N VAL A 181 4.67 7.22 -15.14
CA VAL A 181 6.09 7.49 -14.91
C VAL A 181 6.28 7.87 -13.46
N ILE A 182 7.35 7.36 -12.85
CA ILE A 182 7.82 7.79 -11.54
C ILE A 182 8.66 9.05 -11.77
N GLU A 183 8.22 10.19 -11.25
CA GLU A 183 8.88 11.48 -11.43
C GLU A 183 8.58 12.40 -10.23
N ASN A 184 9.40 13.44 -10.06
CA ASN A 184 9.16 14.50 -9.06
C ASN A 184 9.12 14.00 -7.61
N LEU A 185 9.91 12.98 -7.27
CA LEU A 185 10.06 12.46 -5.90
C LEU A 185 11.40 12.84 -5.26
N ASP A 186 12.27 13.59 -5.96
CA ASP A 186 13.65 13.82 -5.54
C ASP A 186 13.83 14.56 -4.22
N SER A 187 12.82 15.34 -3.82
CA SER A 187 12.77 16.07 -2.55
C SER A 187 12.37 15.20 -1.35
N LEU A 188 11.75 14.04 -1.59
CA LEU A 188 11.19 13.16 -0.54
C LEU A 188 12.27 12.29 0.10
N ILE A 189 13.36 12.91 0.55
CA ILE A 189 14.57 12.23 1.01
C ILE A 189 14.36 11.41 2.30
N ASN A 190 13.28 11.66 3.03
CA ASN A 190 12.90 10.94 4.25
C ASN A 190 11.87 9.82 4.00
N LEU A 191 11.47 9.59 2.74
CA LEU A 191 10.47 8.59 2.39
C LEU A 191 10.95 7.19 2.77
N ARG A 192 10.07 6.44 3.45
CA ARG A 192 10.30 5.07 3.92
C ARG A 192 9.39 4.07 3.22
N GLU A 193 8.17 4.49 2.92
CA GLU A 193 7.15 3.65 2.30
C GLU A 193 6.59 4.33 1.05
N LEU A 194 6.66 3.64 -0.09
CA LEU A 194 6.14 4.11 -1.36
C LEU A 194 5.23 3.07 -1.99
N TRP A 195 3.95 3.42 -2.14
CA TRP A 195 2.91 2.54 -2.67
C TRP A 195 2.41 3.05 -4.02
N LEU A 196 2.79 2.35 -5.09
CA LEU A 196 2.49 2.66 -6.49
C LEU A 196 1.70 1.53 -7.18
N GLY A 197 1.15 0.58 -6.40
CA GLY A 197 0.41 -0.55 -6.94
C GLY A 197 -0.79 -0.15 -7.80
N LYS A 198 -1.21 -1.00 -8.75
CA LYS A 198 -2.36 -0.77 -9.65
C LYS A 198 -2.28 0.56 -10.42
N ASN A 199 -1.14 0.82 -11.05
CA ASN A 199 -0.93 1.97 -11.94
C ASN A 199 -0.64 1.50 -13.38
N LYS A 200 -0.12 2.40 -14.24
CA LYS A 200 0.26 2.12 -15.62
C LYS A 200 1.76 2.34 -15.84
N ILE A 201 2.57 2.18 -14.78
CA ILE A 201 4.02 2.44 -14.79
C ILE A 201 4.73 1.36 -15.60
N THR A 202 5.61 1.78 -16.51
CA THR A 202 6.33 0.88 -17.41
C THR A 202 7.80 0.67 -17.04
N LYS A 203 8.36 1.51 -16.16
CA LYS A 203 9.77 1.46 -15.80
C LYS A 203 10.01 1.90 -14.35
N LEU A 204 10.97 1.25 -13.70
CA LEU A 204 11.54 1.69 -12.43
C LEU A 204 12.64 2.71 -12.71
N GLU A 205 12.38 3.97 -12.39
CA GLU A 205 13.33 5.07 -12.58
C GLU A 205 13.07 6.19 -11.58
N ASN A 206 14.02 7.11 -11.44
CA ASN A 206 13.92 8.29 -10.57
C ASN A 206 13.67 7.97 -9.08
N LEU A 207 14.23 6.85 -8.59
CA LEU A 207 14.18 6.44 -7.18
C LEU A 207 15.48 6.72 -6.42
N GLY A 208 16.56 7.10 -7.11
CA GLY A 208 17.93 7.11 -6.54
C GLY A 208 18.16 8.09 -5.38
N SER A 209 17.29 9.07 -5.22
CA SER A 209 17.27 10.03 -4.10
C SER A 209 16.64 9.47 -2.82
N LEU A 210 15.82 8.41 -2.92
CA LEU A 210 15.02 7.85 -1.82
C LEU A 210 15.82 6.87 -0.95
N LYS A 211 16.96 7.31 -0.43
CA LYS A 211 17.94 6.43 0.25
C LYS A 211 17.44 5.81 1.56
N HIS A 212 16.38 6.37 2.15
CA HIS A 212 15.74 5.84 3.36
C HIS A 212 14.56 4.91 3.07
N LEU A 213 14.26 4.63 1.80
CA LEU A 213 13.15 3.78 1.42
C LEU A 213 13.36 2.35 1.92
N ARG A 214 12.36 1.82 2.60
CA ARG A 214 12.32 0.47 3.17
C ARG A 214 11.30 -0.41 2.47
N LEU A 215 10.16 0.16 2.07
CA LEU A 215 9.10 -0.54 1.37
C LEU A 215 8.83 0.11 0.02
N LEU A 216 8.91 -0.69 -1.04
CA LEU A 216 8.46 -0.31 -2.38
C LEU A 216 7.41 -1.30 -2.86
N SER A 217 6.17 -0.82 -2.97
CA SER A 217 5.05 -1.56 -3.53
C SER A 217 4.73 -1.04 -4.92
N ILE A 218 4.86 -1.87 -5.95
CA ILE A 218 4.57 -1.50 -7.35
C ILE A 218 3.88 -2.64 -8.13
N GLN A 219 3.12 -3.47 -7.42
CA GLN A 219 2.32 -4.55 -7.98
C GLN A 219 1.28 -4.06 -9.00
N SER A 220 0.85 -4.92 -9.92
CA SER A 220 -0.16 -4.59 -10.93
C SER A 220 0.19 -3.36 -11.76
N ASN A 221 1.40 -3.35 -12.33
CA ASN A 221 1.89 -2.33 -13.25
C ASN A 221 2.25 -2.98 -14.60
N ARG A 222 3.09 -2.31 -15.40
CA ARG A 222 3.49 -2.74 -16.75
C ARG A 222 5.01 -2.89 -16.85
N LEU A 223 5.68 -3.21 -15.74
CA LEU A 223 7.12 -3.39 -15.68
C LEU A 223 7.51 -4.66 -16.42
N THR A 224 8.60 -4.61 -17.19
CA THR A 224 9.19 -5.77 -17.88
C THR A 224 10.56 -6.15 -17.33
N LYS A 225 11.16 -5.29 -16.49
CA LYS A 225 12.50 -5.46 -15.95
C LYS A 225 12.59 -4.89 -14.54
N ILE A 226 13.43 -5.49 -13.71
CA ILE A 226 13.88 -4.92 -12.44
C ILE A 226 15.15 -4.10 -12.71
N GLU A 227 15.08 -2.79 -12.46
CA GLU A 227 16.19 -1.86 -12.67
C GLU A 227 16.02 -0.61 -11.77
N GLY A 228 17.06 0.22 -11.65
CA GLY A 228 16.95 1.51 -10.96
C GLY A 228 16.84 1.43 -9.43
N LEU A 229 17.21 0.30 -8.83
CA LEU A 229 17.14 0.05 -7.38
C LEU A 229 18.51 0.13 -6.68
N ASP A 230 19.59 0.44 -7.42
CA ASP A 230 20.98 0.37 -6.92
C ASP A 230 21.25 1.25 -5.71
N GLU A 231 20.60 2.42 -5.61
CA GLU A 231 20.78 3.36 -4.50
C GLU A 231 19.86 3.06 -3.29
N LEU A 232 18.93 2.10 -3.41
CA LEU A 232 17.96 1.76 -2.36
C LEU A 232 18.53 0.69 -1.42
N GLU A 233 19.68 0.96 -0.83
CA GLU A 233 20.42 -0.02 -0.01
C GLU A 233 19.66 -0.41 1.28
N ASN A 234 18.74 0.43 1.75
CA ASN A 234 17.91 0.18 2.93
C ASN A 234 16.57 -0.51 2.63
N LEU A 235 16.34 -0.94 1.39
CA LEU A 235 15.10 -1.62 1.01
C LEU A 235 14.98 -2.97 1.72
N GLU A 236 13.86 -3.16 2.40
CA GLU A 236 13.49 -4.33 3.21
C GLU A 236 12.37 -5.13 2.51
N GLU A 237 11.40 -4.45 1.90
CA GLU A 237 10.25 -5.08 1.25
C GLU A 237 10.07 -4.57 -0.19
N LEU A 238 9.99 -5.51 -1.14
CA LEU A 238 9.81 -5.21 -2.56
C LEU A 238 8.68 -6.04 -3.16
N TYR A 239 7.58 -5.37 -3.54
CA TYR A 239 6.40 -5.99 -4.14
C TYR A 239 6.28 -5.64 -5.62
N LEU A 240 6.54 -6.61 -6.48
CA LEU A 240 6.56 -6.52 -7.94
C LEU A 240 5.52 -7.44 -8.61
N SER A 241 4.58 -8.01 -7.86
CA SER A 241 3.63 -8.96 -8.41
C SER A 241 2.74 -8.38 -9.51
N HIS A 242 2.20 -9.24 -10.37
CA HIS A 242 1.32 -8.83 -11.48
C HIS A 242 1.98 -7.79 -12.41
N ASN A 243 3.19 -8.08 -12.85
CA ASN A 243 3.90 -7.34 -13.90
C ASN A 243 4.23 -8.29 -15.06
N ALA A 244 5.11 -7.88 -15.97
CA ALA A 244 5.58 -8.68 -17.09
C ALA A 244 7.10 -8.93 -17.02
N ILE A 245 7.65 -9.03 -15.80
CA ILE A 245 9.09 -9.19 -15.57
C ILE A 245 9.53 -10.59 -16.01
N GLU A 246 10.61 -10.66 -16.79
CA GLU A 246 11.12 -11.91 -17.37
C GLU A 246 12.36 -12.47 -16.64
N LYS A 247 13.06 -11.61 -15.88
CA LYS A 247 14.29 -11.98 -15.16
C LYS A 247 14.39 -11.27 -13.81
N ILE A 248 14.91 -11.98 -12.80
CA ILE A 248 15.36 -11.38 -11.54
C ILE A 248 16.78 -10.84 -11.76
N GLU A 249 16.95 -9.53 -11.65
CA GLU A 249 18.21 -8.81 -11.82
C GLU A 249 18.16 -7.44 -11.13
N GLY A 250 19.28 -6.73 -11.02
CA GLY A 250 19.29 -5.36 -10.48
C GLY A 250 18.99 -5.27 -8.98
N LEU A 251 19.24 -6.35 -8.23
CA LEU A 251 19.05 -6.44 -6.78
C LEU A 251 20.39 -6.57 -6.02
N ASP A 252 21.53 -6.33 -6.68
CA ASP A 252 22.87 -6.54 -6.11
C ASP A 252 23.14 -5.74 -4.83
N LYS A 253 22.48 -4.58 -4.69
CA LYS A 253 22.67 -3.64 -3.58
C LYS A 253 21.62 -3.74 -2.48
N ASN A 254 20.48 -4.38 -2.75
CA ASN A 254 19.34 -4.45 -1.82
C ASN A 254 19.49 -5.62 -0.84
N ILE A 255 20.67 -5.74 -0.20
CA ILE A 255 21.03 -6.86 0.70
C ILE A 255 20.19 -6.92 1.98
N ASN A 256 19.40 -5.89 2.24
CA ASN A 256 18.50 -5.79 3.40
C ASN A 256 17.11 -6.37 3.15
N LEU A 257 16.81 -6.85 1.93
CA LEU A 257 15.51 -7.44 1.61
C LEU A 257 15.18 -8.63 2.52
N THR A 258 14.05 -8.53 3.20
CA THR A 258 13.39 -9.58 3.96
C THR A 258 12.21 -10.17 3.18
N THR A 259 11.55 -9.38 2.35
CA THR A 259 10.42 -9.82 1.51
C THR A 259 10.65 -9.46 0.05
N LEU A 260 10.59 -10.47 -0.82
CA LEU A 260 10.61 -10.30 -2.28
C LEU A 260 9.39 -10.98 -2.89
N ASP A 261 8.46 -10.16 -3.39
CA ASP A 261 7.30 -10.61 -4.14
C ASP A 261 7.48 -10.33 -5.63
N VAL A 262 7.64 -11.40 -6.40
CA VAL A 262 7.70 -11.41 -7.87
C VAL A 262 6.63 -12.33 -8.46
N ALA A 263 5.55 -12.60 -7.71
CA ALA A 263 4.47 -13.47 -8.14
C ALA A 263 3.75 -12.93 -9.39
N ASN A 264 3.11 -13.79 -10.17
CA ASN A 264 2.34 -13.38 -11.37
C ASN A 264 3.19 -12.54 -12.36
N ASN A 265 4.37 -13.04 -12.71
CA ASN A 265 5.28 -12.46 -13.71
C ASN A 265 5.56 -13.50 -14.82
N ARG A 266 6.65 -13.30 -15.58
CA ARG A 266 7.07 -14.17 -16.69
C ARG A 266 8.45 -14.79 -16.42
N LEU A 267 8.81 -14.96 -15.16
CA LEU A 267 10.12 -15.48 -14.77
C LEU A 267 10.24 -16.96 -15.15
N THR A 268 11.37 -17.32 -15.77
CA THR A 268 11.65 -18.72 -16.18
C THR A 268 12.73 -19.38 -15.31
N LYS A 269 13.49 -18.58 -14.54
CA LYS A 269 14.58 -19.04 -13.69
C LYS A 269 14.57 -18.31 -12.36
N ILE A 270 15.06 -19.01 -11.35
CA ILE A 270 15.41 -18.45 -10.05
C ILE A 270 16.92 -18.22 -10.11
N GLU A 271 17.33 -16.96 -10.12
CA GLU A 271 18.72 -16.56 -10.29
C GLU A 271 18.98 -15.19 -9.63
N ASN A 272 20.23 -14.90 -9.32
CA ASN A 272 20.70 -13.59 -8.85
C ASN A 272 20.05 -13.15 -7.52
N ILE A 273 19.84 -14.08 -6.59
CA ILE A 273 19.28 -13.78 -5.25
C ILE A 273 20.04 -14.44 -4.10
N SER A 274 21.09 -15.21 -4.36
CA SER A 274 21.94 -15.85 -3.34
C SER A 274 22.59 -14.90 -2.33
N HIS A 275 22.78 -13.62 -2.68
CA HIS A 275 23.30 -12.60 -1.77
C HIS A 275 22.24 -12.00 -0.84
N LEU A 276 20.95 -12.25 -1.07
CA LEU A 276 19.83 -11.78 -0.23
C LEU A 276 19.70 -12.63 1.05
N SER A 277 20.76 -12.59 1.86
CA SER A 277 20.92 -13.45 3.06
C SER A 277 19.94 -13.19 4.20
N LYS A 278 19.17 -12.08 4.13
CA LYS A 278 18.12 -11.73 5.10
C LYS A 278 16.72 -12.08 4.63
N LEU A 279 16.56 -12.68 3.45
CA LEU A 279 15.25 -12.98 2.89
C LEU A 279 14.51 -13.97 3.79
N GLU A 280 13.33 -13.59 4.24
CA GLU A 280 12.41 -14.38 5.07
C GLU A 280 11.26 -14.91 4.22
N GLU A 281 10.81 -14.10 3.25
CA GLU A 281 9.68 -14.42 2.39
C GLU A 281 10.03 -14.24 0.90
N PHE A 282 9.79 -15.31 0.12
CA PHE A 282 9.94 -15.29 -1.33
C PHE A 282 8.64 -15.72 -2.02
N TRP A 283 7.91 -14.75 -2.58
CA TRP A 283 6.66 -15.01 -3.29
C TRP A 283 6.91 -14.98 -4.78
N ALA A 284 6.81 -16.13 -5.43
CA ALA A 284 7.07 -16.27 -6.86
C ALA A 284 6.09 -17.24 -7.54
N ASN A 285 4.89 -17.37 -6.97
CA ASN A 285 3.80 -18.15 -7.54
C ASN A 285 3.35 -17.57 -8.88
N THR A 286 2.75 -18.41 -9.73
CA THR A 286 2.24 -18.04 -11.05
C THR A 286 3.33 -17.39 -11.94
N ASN A 287 4.47 -18.06 -12.06
CA ASN A 287 5.54 -17.75 -13.02
C ASN A 287 5.70 -18.94 -14.02
N GLN A 288 6.86 -19.06 -14.67
CA GLN A 288 7.17 -20.08 -15.67
C GLN A 288 8.32 -21.00 -15.22
N PHE A 289 8.49 -21.21 -13.90
CA PHE A 289 9.55 -22.06 -13.38
C PHE A 289 9.37 -23.54 -13.75
N GLY A 290 10.32 -24.09 -14.50
CA GLY A 290 10.38 -25.50 -14.90
C GLY A 290 11.00 -26.43 -13.86
N ASN A 291 11.18 -27.70 -14.23
CA ASN A 291 11.74 -28.72 -13.32
C ASN A 291 13.18 -28.42 -12.91
N GLU A 292 13.94 -27.79 -13.79
CA GLU A 292 15.31 -27.31 -13.57
C GLU A 292 15.41 -26.29 -12.44
N CYS A 293 14.29 -25.63 -12.08
CA CYS A 293 14.29 -24.63 -11.01
C CYS A 293 14.42 -25.24 -9.60
N PHE A 294 14.26 -26.56 -9.42
CA PHE A 294 14.56 -27.21 -8.13
C PHE A 294 16.05 -27.11 -7.76
N ASP A 295 16.95 -27.25 -8.74
CA ASP A 295 18.39 -27.11 -8.51
C ASP A 295 18.74 -25.63 -8.27
N GLN A 296 18.07 -24.71 -8.97
CA GLN A 296 18.23 -23.27 -8.77
C GLN A 296 17.76 -22.81 -7.39
N LEU A 297 16.65 -23.35 -6.86
CA LEU A 297 16.24 -23.11 -5.47
C LEU A 297 17.36 -23.48 -4.49
N THR A 298 18.00 -24.62 -4.72
CA THR A 298 19.11 -25.07 -3.86
C THR A 298 20.30 -24.12 -3.97
N GLN A 299 20.65 -23.69 -5.18
CA GLN A 299 21.79 -22.81 -5.44
C GLN A 299 21.59 -21.39 -4.91
N GLU A 300 20.40 -20.84 -5.11
CA GLU A 300 20.10 -19.44 -4.81
C GLU A 300 19.55 -19.23 -3.40
N LEU A 301 18.78 -20.18 -2.85
CA LEU A 301 18.08 -20.00 -1.57
C LEU A 301 18.43 -21.07 -0.52
N GLY A 302 19.13 -22.15 -0.90
CA GLY A 302 19.48 -23.22 0.02
C GLY A 302 20.43 -22.82 1.17
N GLY A 303 21.16 -21.71 1.00
CA GLY A 303 22.01 -21.12 2.05
C GLY A 303 21.31 -20.09 2.94
N THR A 304 20.10 -19.66 2.60
CA THR A 304 19.40 -18.55 3.25
C THR A 304 18.69 -19.03 4.52
N LYS A 305 19.38 -18.91 5.65
CA LYS A 305 18.92 -19.39 6.97
C LYS A 305 17.67 -18.70 7.51
N SER A 306 17.42 -17.46 7.08
CA SER A 306 16.26 -16.67 7.46
C SER A 306 14.99 -17.06 6.72
N LEU A 307 15.08 -17.80 5.61
CA LEU A 307 13.94 -18.05 4.73
C LEU A 307 12.91 -18.95 5.43
N GLU A 308 11.72 -18.40 5.65
CA GLU A 308 10.63 -19.08 6.35
C GLU A 308 9.53 -19.55 5.39
N THR A 309 9.22 -18.72 4.38
CA THR A 309 8.06 -18.92 3.52
C THR A 309 8.43 -18.79 2.04
N VAL A 310 7.99 -19.77 1.24
CA VAL A 310 8.02 -19.68 -0.22
C VAL A 310 6.64 -19.92 -0.82
N TYR A 311 6.23 -19.09 -1.78
CA TYR A 311 5.09 -19.35 -2.65
C TYR A 311 5.62 -19.63 -4.05
N LEU A 312 5.48 -20.86 -4.55
CA LEU A 312 5.87 -21.27 -5.90
C LEU A 312 4.73 -21.99 -6.64
N GLU A 313 3.52 -22.00 -6.06
CA GLU A 313 2.34 -22.56 -6.72
C GLU A 313 2.02 -21.91 -8.06
N GLY A 314 1.29 -22.61 -8.92
CA GLY A 314 0.96 -22.15 -10.27
C GLY A 314 2.12 -22.25 -11.28
N ASN A 315 3.34 -22.52 -10.85
CA ASN A 315 4.49 -22.75 -11.75
C ASN A 315 4.46 -24.15 -12.40
N PRO A 316 5.04 -24.34 -13.60
CA PRO A 316 5.23 -25.66 -14.23
C PRO A 316 5.89 -26.70 -13.32
N MET A 317 6.85 -26.30 -12.47
CA MET A 317 7.50 -27.17 -11.50
C MET A 317 6.50 -27.79 -10.50
N GLN A 318 5.43 -27.07 -10.16
CA GLN A 318 4.34 -27.57 -9.32
C GLN A 318 3.33 -28.34 -10.16
N THR A 319 2.80 -27.74 -11.23
CA THR A 319 1.68 -28.29 -11.99
C THR A 319 2.03 -29.61 -12.69
N ASN A 320 3.29 -29.79 -13.11
CA ASN A 320 3.79 -31.03 -13.71
C ASN A 320 4.27 -32.07 -12.69
N ASN A 321 4.47 -31.70 -11.41
CA ASN A 321 5.02 -32.59 -10.37
C ASN A 321 4.16 -32.63 -9.09
N ARG A 322 2.84 -32.47 -9.20
CA ARG A 322 1.93 -32.28 -8.04
C ARG A 322 2.20 -33.20 -6.85
N ALA A 323 2.44 -34.48 -7.10
CA ALA A 323 2.68 -35.48 -6.04
C ALA A 323 4.03 -35.34 -5.32
N THR A 324 5.07 -34.86 -6.01
CA THR A 324 6.45 -34.80 -5.48
C THR A 324 6.92 -33.37 -5.19
N TYR A 325 6.20 -32.36 -5.66
CA TYR A 325 6.61 -30.96 -5.65
C TYR A 325 7.02 -30.48 -4.25
N ARG A 326 6.15 -30.63 -3.23
CA ARG A 326 6.47 -30.18 -1.87
C ARG A 326 7.71 -30.88 -1.29
N ASN A 327 7.88 -32.18 -1.58
CA ASN A 327 9.05 -32.93 -1.13
C ASN A 327 10.34 -32.45 -1.83
N LYS A 328 10.28 -32.16 -3.13
CA LYS A 328 11.42 -31.59 -3.87
C LYS A 328 11.78 -30.19 -3.36
N VAL A 329 10.79 -29.34 -3.07
CA VAL A 329 11.03 -28.02 -2.45
C VAL A 329 11.70 -28.18 -1.08
N ARG A 330 11.22 -29.08 -0.21
CA ARG A 330 11.86 -29.34 1.10
C ARG A 330 13.27 -29.94 0.99
N LEU A 331 13.54 -30.73 -0.05
CA LEU A 331 14.90 -31.22 -0.29
C LEU A 331 15.85 -30.10 -0.70
N ALA A 332 15.37 -29.12 -1.49
CA ALA A 332 16.13 -27.94 -1.89
C ALA A 332 16.29 -26.94 -0.74
N LEU A 333 15.25 -26.79 0.10
CA LEU A 333 15.15 -25.84 1.21
C LEU A 333 14.80 -26.60 2.51
N PRO A 334 15.76 -27.24 3.19
CA PRO A 334 15.48 -28.09 4.35
C PRO A 334 14.91 -27.36 5.57
N ASP A 335 15.26 -26.08 5.72
CA ASP A 335 14.90 -25.24 6.88
C ASP A 335 13.55 -24.51 6.69
N ILE A 336 12.88 -24.66 5.52
CA ILE A 336 11.65 -23.93 5.18
C ILE A 336 10.48 -24.32 6.08
N LYS A 337 9.74 -23.32 6.59
CA LYS A 337 8.57 -23.54 7.46
C LYS A 337 7.29 -23.69 6.66
N GLN A 338 7.09 -22.83 5.67
CA GLN A 338 5.89 -22.79 4.85
C GLN A 338 6.20 -22.86 3.35
N ILE A 339 5.42 -23.68 2.66
CA ILE A 339 5.41 -23.77 1.19
C ILE A 339 3.97 -23.56 0.76
N ASP A 340 3.69 -22.53 -0.04
CA ASP A 340 2.36 -22.14 -0.53
C ASP A 340 1.30 -21.97 0.59
N ALA A 341 0.04 -21.77 0.21
CA ALA A 341 -1.08 -21.91 1.12
C ALA A 341 -1.31 -23.40 1.46
N ASN A 342 -1.80 -23.68 2.67
CA ASN A 342 -2.04 -25.04 3.19
C ASN A 342 -3.12 -25.81 2.44
#